data_AF-A0A3D3Q9V8-F1
#
_entry.id   AF-A0A3D3Q9V8-F1
#
_cell.length_a   1.000
_cell.length_b   1.000
_cell.length_c   1.000
_cell.angle_alpha   90.00
_cell.angle_beta   90.00
_cell.angle_gamma   90.00
#
_symmetry.space_group_name_H-M   'P 1'
#
loop_
_entity.id
_entity.type
_entity.pdbx_description
1 polymer ?
#
loop_
_entity_poly.entity_id
_entity_poly.type
_entity_poly.pdbx_seq_one_letter_code
_entity_poly.pdbx_strand_id
1 'polypeptide(L)'
;MVILGAFLAIVTGLGFSSAALVQKHETLRTGVGPARLLGALVKRWRWLAATLLSVVAWVAQVAALTLAPIALVIPLVGAGTALLVVGGTRWLGERFGRMELVA
;
A
#
# COMPACT_ATOMS: atom_id res chain seq x y z
N MET A 1 -24.95 -1.80 6.71
CA MET A 1 -23.59 -1.24 6.81
C MET A 1 -22.58 -1.83 5.83
N VAL A 2 -22.93 -2.87 5.06
CA VAL A 2 -22.02 -3.51 4.10
C VAL A 2 -21.42 -2.54 3.07
N ILE A 3 -22.20 -1.58 2.56
CA ILE A 3 -21.69 -0.56 1.61
C ILE A 3 -20.56 0.27 2.22
N LEU A 4 -20.71 0.69 3.49
CA LEU A 4 -19.68 1.45 4.20
C LEU A 4 -18.41 0.60 4.43
N GLY A 5 -18.58 -0.67 4.80
CA GLY A 5 -17.46 -1.62 4.92
C GLY A 5 -16.76 -1.86 3.59
N ALA A 6 -17.50 -1.99 2.48
CA ALA A 6 -16.94 -2.12 1.14
C ALA A 6 -16.16 -0.87 0.70
N PHE A 7 -16.70 0.31 0.98
CA PHE A 7 -16.01 1.58 0.71
C PHE A 7 -14.70 1.68 1.51
N LEU A 8 -14.74 1.39 2.83
CA LEU A 8 -13.54 1.37 3.67
C LEU A 8 -12.50 0.36 3.18
N ALA A 9 -12.93 -0.82 2.71
CA ALA A 9 -12.02 -1.82 2.15
C ALA A 9 -11.24 -1.29 0.93
N ILE A 10 -11.91 -0.57 0.02
CA ILE A 10 -11.26 0.07 -1.13
C ILE A 10 -10.27 1.15 -0.67
N VAL A 11 -10.69 2.01 0.27
CA VAL A 11 -9.83 3.07 0.83
C VAL A 11 -8.58 2.47 1.49
N THR A 12 -8.73 1.38 2.24
CA THR A 12 -7.62 0.61 2.81
C THR A 12 -6.66 0.13 1.72
N GLY A 13 -7.17 -0.50 0.66
CA GLY A 13 -6.34 -1.01 -0.44
C GLY A 13 -5.53 0.09 -1.12
N LEU A 14 -6.16 1.23 -1.39
CA LEU A 14 -5.50 2.41 -1.96
C LEU A 14 -4.46 2.99 -1.00
N GLY A 15 -4.76 3.05 0.30
CA GLY A 15 -3.87 3.53 1.35
C GLY A 15 -2.60 2.69 1.46
N PHE A 16 -2.74 1.36 1.57
CA PHE A 16 -1.59 0.46 1.60
C PHE A 16 -0.75 0.54 0.33
N SER A 17 -1.39 0.57 -0.84
CA SER A 17 -0.68 0.62 -2.12
C SER A 17 0.08 1.92 -2.31
N SER A 18 -0.52 3.06 -1.94
CA SER A 18 0.14 4.36 -1.95
C SER A 18 1.33 4.41 -0.99
N ALA A 19 1.14 3.90 0.23
CA ALA A 19 2.21 3.83 1.23
C ALA A 19 3.38 2.97 0.75
N ALA A 20 3.10 1.79 0.19
CA ALA A 20 4.12 0.88 -0.34
C ALA A 20 4.92 1.54 -1.47
N LEU A 21 4.26 2.25 -2.39
CA LEU A 21 4.93 2.99 -3.46
C LEU A 21 5.89 4.05 -2.93
N VAL A 22 5.45 4.86 -1.97
CA VAL A 22 6.29 5.90 -1.35
C VAL A 22 7.44 5.28 -0.57
N GLN A 23 7.19 4.23 0.21
CA GLN A 23 8.21 3.54 1.00
C GLN A 23 9.29 2.93 0.11
N LYS A 24 8.90 2.31 -1.01
CA LYS A 24 9.82 1.77 -2.01
C LYS A 24 10.62 2.87 -2.69
N HIS A 25 9.96 3.95 -3.11
CA HIS A 25 10.62 5.10 -3.74
C HIS A 25 11.71 5.70 -2.84
N GLU A 26 11.41 5.90 -1.55
CA GLU A 26 12.38 6.44 -0.59
C GLU A 26 13.50 5.43 -0.29
N THR A 27 13.19 4.13 -0.23
CA THR A 27 14.20 3.07 -0.09
C THR A 27 15.21 3.11 -1.24
N LEU A 28 14.74 3.14 -2.49
CA LEU A 28 15.59 3.20 -3.68
C LEU A 28 16.48 4.45 -3.69
N ARG A 29 16.01 5.58 -3.15
CA ARG A 29 16.76 6.84 -3.05
C ARG A 29 17.81 6.89 -1.94
N THR A 30 17.79 5.95 -0.99
CA THR A 30 18.82 5.94 0.07
C THR A 30 20.13 5.33 -0.41
N GLY A 31 20.07 4.29 -1.25
CA GLY A 31 21.26 3.59 -1.75
C GLY A 31 22.12 2.93 -0.66
N VAL A 32 21.60 2.80 0.57
CA VAL A 32 22.34 2.21 1.70
C VAL A 32 22.05 0.72 1.82
N GLY A 33 23.03 -0.04 2.31
CA GLY A 33 22.84 -1.45 2.62
C GLY A 33 21.79 -1.71 3.71
N PRO A 34 21.24 -2.93 3.78
CA PRO A 34 20.10 -3.27 4.64
C PRO A 34 20.33 -2.98 6.13
N ALA A 35 21.56 -3.16 6.62
CA ALA A 35 21.92 -2.90 8.02
C ALA A 35 21.76 -1.42 8.45
N ARG A 36 21.84 -0.47 7.52
CA ARG A 36 21.71 0.97 7.81
C ARG A 36 20.40 1.58 7.28
N LEU A 37 19.56 0.76 6.65
CA LEU A 37 18.39 1.22 5.92
C LEU A 37 17.38 1.89 6.83
N LEU A 38 17.01 1.26 7.95
CA LEU A 38 16.04 1.84 8.90
C LEU A 38 16.53 3.18 9.47
N GLY A 39 17.81 3.26 9.86
CA GLY A 39 18.40 4.51 10.36
C GLY A 39 18.40 5.64 9.32
N ALA A 40 18.54 5.31 8.03
CA ALA A 40 18.44 6.29 6.94
C ALA A 40 16.98 6.69 6.63
N LEU A 41 16.03 5.74 6.71
CA LEU A 41 14.62 5.95 6.40
C LEU A 41 13.87 6.73 7.48
N VAL A 42 14.20 6.55 8.76
CA VAL A 42 13.60 7.32 9.86
C VAL A 42 13.88 8.82 9.71
N LYS A 43 14.94 9.22 9.01
CA LYS A 43 15.23 10.63 8.72
C LYS A 43 14.43 11.20 7.54
N ARG A 44 13.68 10.38 6.81
CA ARG A 44 12.92 10.79 5.62
C ARG A 44 11.45 10.95 5.96
N TRP A 45 11.00 12.20 6.07
CA TRP A 45 9.61 12.53 6.41
C TRP A 45 8.57 11.84 5.51
N ARG A 46 8.84 11.75 4.19
CA ARG A 46 7.94 11.06 3.24
C ARG A 46 7.79 9.57 3.55
N TRP A 47 8.87 8.92 4.00
CA TRP A 47 8.83 7.51 4.40
C TRP A 47 8.04 7.35 5.71
N LEU A 48 8.25 8.23 6.70
CA LEU A 48 7.47 8.24 7.93
C LEU A 48 5.97 8.48 7.68
N ALA A 49 5.64 9.44 6.81
CA ALA A 49 4.26 9.73 6.42
C ALA A 49 3.60 8.53 5.74
N ALA A 50 4.33 7.82 4.87
CA ALA A 50 3.84 6.59 4.25
C ALA A 50 3.66 5.46 5.29
N THR A 51 4.57 5.32 6.25
CA THR A 51 4.41 4.39 7.37
C THR A 51 3.17 4.71 8.21
N LEU A 52 2.93 5.99 8.51
CA LEU A 52 1.72 6.42 9.21
C LEU A 52 0.46 6.11 8.38
N LEU A 53 0.51 6.34 7.07
CA LEU A 53 -0.58 5.99 6.16
C LEU A 53 -0.88 4.48 6.18
N SER A 54 0.13 3.61 6.23
CA SER A 54 -0.06 2.16 6.41
C SER A 54 -0.78 1.82 7.71
N VAL A 55 -0.44 2.50 8.81
CA VAL A 55 -1.12 2.32 10.10
C VAL A 55 -2.59 2.75 10.00
N VAL A 56 -2.87 3.91 9.39
CA VAL A 56 -4.24 4.39 9.16
C VAL A 56 -5.03 3.44 8.27
N ALA A 57 -4.42 2.95 7.19
CA ALA A 57 -5.05 1.99 6.28
C ALA A 57 -5.39 0.67 7.00
N TRP A 58 -4.51 0.20 7.89
CA TRP A 58 -4.77 -0.97 8.73
C TRP A 58 -5.94 -0.76 9.69
N VAL A 59 -6.01 0.39 10.37
CA VAL A 59 -7.16 0.72 11.23
C VAL A 59 -8.47 0.76 10.42
N ALA A 60 -8.43 1.36 9.22
CA ALA A 60 -9.57 1.35 8.31
C ALA A 60 -9.96 -0.08 7.87
N GLN A 61 -8.99 -1.00 7.71
CA GLN A 61 -9.26 -2.40 7.38
C GLN A 61 -9.98 -3.11 8.51
N VAL A 62 -9.54 -2.90 9.75
CA VAL A 62 -10.19 -3.45 10.94
C VAL A 62 -11.63 -2.94 11.01
N ALA A 63 -11.85 -1.64 10.78
CA ALA A 63 -13.19 -1.08 10.72
C ALA A 63 -14.04 -1.65 9.55
N ALA A 64 -13.44 -1.91 8.39
CA ALA A 64 -14.15 -2.54 7.28
C ALA A 64 -14.62 -3.96 7.64
N LEU A 65 -13.78 -4.73 8.34
CA LEU A 65 -14.09 -6.10 8.77
C LEU A 65 -15.17 -6.18 9.86
N THR A 66 -15.39 -5.13 10.64
CA THR A 66 -16.53 -5.08 11.57
C THR A 66 -17.85 -4.73 10.88
N LEU A 67 -17.81 -4.18 9.67
CA LEU A 67 -18.97 -3.68 8.93
C LEU A 67 -19.39 -4.56 7.74
N ALA A 68 -18.47 -5.39 7.22
CA ALA A 68 -18.68 -6.25 6.06
C ALA A 68 -17.96 -7.59 6.21
N PRO A 69 -18.47 -8.67 5.58
CA PRO A 69 -17.85 -9.99 5.66
C PRO A 69 -16.46 -10.01 5.02
N ILE A 70 -15.56 -10.81 5.60
CA ILE A 70 -14.17 -10.97 5.12
C ILE A 70 -14.09 -11.36 3.64
N ALA A 71 -15.03 -12.18 3.17
CA ALA A 71 -15.15 -12.61 1.78
C ALA A 71 -15.36 -11.44 0.80
N LEU A 72 -15.90 -10.31 1.26
CA LEU A 72 -16.04 -9.08 0.48
C LEU A 72 -14.88 -8.12 0.70
N VAL A 73 -14.41 -8.00 1.95
CA VAL A 73 -13.37 -7.03 2.32
C VAL A 73 -12.03 -7.37 1.67
N ILE A 74 -11.58 -8.62 1.72
CA ILE A 74 -10.26 -9.01 1.22
C ILE A 74 -10.10 -8.76 -0.29
N PRO A 75 -11.05 -9.15 -1.16
CA PRO A 75 -10.97 -8.82 -2.59
C PRO A 75 -10.97 -7.31 -2.87
N LEU A 76 -11.76 -6.54 -2.13
CA LEU A 76 -11.85 -5.09 -2.31
C LEU A 76 -10.59 -4.34 -1.85
N VAL A 77 -9.97 -4.79 -0.76
CA VAL A 77 -8.62 -4.32 -0.38
C VAL A 77 -7.62 -4.67 -1.48
N GLY A 78 -7.73 -5.89 -2.04
CA GLY A 78 -6.93 -6.35 -3.16
C GLY A 78 -7.04 -5.48 -4.40
N ALA A 79 -8.18 -4.82 -4.65
CA ALA A 79 -8.33 -3.90 -5.78
C ALA A 79 -7.34 -2.72 -5.75
N GLY A 80 -6.78 -2.39 -4.57
CA GLY A 80 -5.70 -1.42 -4.43
C GLY A 80 -4.42 -1.80 -5.20
N THR A 81 -4.18 -3.09 -5.46
CA THR A 81 -3.00 -3.53 -6.21
C THR A 81 -2.93 -2.95 -7.61
N ALA A 82 -4.06 -2.65 -8.24
CA ALA A 82 -4.09 -1.94 -9.52
C ALA A 82 -3.37 -0.58 -9.44
N LEU A 83 -3.56 0.16 -8.33
CA LEU A 83 -2.83 1.40 -8.06
C LEU A 83 -1.33 1.11 -7.89
N LEU A 84 -0.97 0.02 -7.19
CA LEU A 84 0.42 -0.37 -6.99
C LEU A 84 1.10 -0.69 -8.33
N VAL A 85 0.46 -1.45 -9.21
CA VAL A 85 0.98 -1.77 -10.55
C VAL A 85 1.14 -0.51 -11.40
N VAL A 86 0.12 0.34 -11.44
CA VAL A 86 0.17 1.61 -12.20
C VAL A 86 1.23 2.55 -11.62
N GLY A 87 1.35 2.65 -10.31
CA GLY A 87 2.37 3.46 -9.65
C GLY A 87 3.78 2.89 -9.82
N GLY A 88 3.92 1.55 -9.79
CA GLY A 88 5.18 0.85 -10.03
C GLY A 88 5.71 1.13 -11.43
N THR A 89 4.84 0.99 -12.43
CA THR A 89 5.22 1.27 -13.83
C THR A 89 5.53 2.74 -14.07
N ARG A 90 4.67 3.66 -13.62
CA ARG A 90 4.79 5.09 -13.96
C ARG A 90 5.76 5.86 -13.08
N TRP A 91 5.87 5.52 -11.79
CA TRP A 91 6.64 6.31 -10.82
C TRP A 91 7.96 5.66 -10.42
N LEU A 92 8.00 4.33 -10.35
CA LEU A 92 9.20 3.57 -10.00
C LEU A 92 9.94 3.04 -11.23
N GLY A 93 9.33 3.12 -12.42
CA GLY A 93 9.93 2.64 -13.67
C GLY A 93 9.99 1.12 -13.77
N GLU A 94 9.16 0.40 -13.02
CA GLU A 94 9.15 -1.06 -13.01
C GLU A 94 8.47 -1.63 -14.25
N ARG A 95 8.96 -2.78 -14.71
CA ARG A 95 8.39 -3.50 -15.84
C ARG A 95 7.76 -4.79 -15.33
N PHE A 96 6.43 -4.80 -15.24
CA PHE A 96 5.70 -6.02 -14.87
C PHE A 96 5.54 -6.93 -16.09
N GLY A 97 5.83 -8.21 -15.91
CA GLY A 97 5.61 -9.25 -16.93
C GLY A 97 4.13 -9.56 -17.13
N ARG A 98 3.77 -10.18 -18.27
CA ARG A 98 2.38 -10.58 -18.55
C ARG A 98 1.83 -11.57 -17.50
N MET A 99 2.68 -12.45 -16.98
CA MET A 99 2.29 -13.38 -15.91
C MET A 99 2.06 -12.66 -14.57
N GLU A 100 2.79 -11.58 -14.29
CA GLU A 100 2.66 -10.79 -13.05
C GLU A 100 1.40 -9.91 -13.05
N LEU A 101 0.85 -9.59 -14.23
CA LEU A 101 -0.39 -8.82 -14.36
C LEU A 101 -1.67 -9.66 -14.19
N VAL A 102 -1.57 -10.98 -14.32
CA VAL A 102 -2.72 -11.90 -14.32
C VAL A 102 -2.77 -12.74 -13.03
N ALA A 103 -1.69 -12.72 -12.23
CA ALA A 103 -1.62 -13.33 -10.90
C ALA A 103 -2.34 -12.48 -9.85
#